data_AF-A0A933BZD2-F1
#
_entry.id   AF-A0A933BZD2-F1
#
_cell.length_a   1.000
_cell.length_b   1.000
_cell.length_c   1.000
_cell.angle_alpha   90.00
_cell.angle_beta   90.00
_cell.angle_gamma   90.00
#
_symmetry.space_group_name_H-M   'P 1'
#
loop_
_entity.id
_entity.type
_entity.pdbx_description
1 polymer ?
#
loop_
_entity_poly.entity_id
_entity_poly.type
_entity_poly.pdbx_seq_one_letter_code
_entity_poly.pdbx_strand_id
1 'polypeptide(L)'
;MRGQKPLPEAHPRELLSIGDHVRKRRLDLGLRQKDLARRLGVNVNTVTNWEVGRSTPALWHVPGIIRFLGYEPFETTGDYTGKGTCLESGAGSGEIVT
;
A
#
# COMPACT_ATOMS: atom_id res chain seq x y z
N MET A 1 -26.39 -22.38 -19.40
CA MET A 1 -26.08 -21.57 -18.20
C MET A 1 -24.56 -21.47 -18.07
N ARG A 2 -23.97 -20.27 -18.05
CA ARG A 2 -22.53 -20.15 -17.73
C ARG A 2 -22.42 -20.22 -16.21
N GLY A 3 -22.03 -21.38 -15.69
CA GLY A 3 -21.67 -21.49 -14.28
C GLY A 3 -20.50 -20.56 -14.01
N GLN A 4 -20.67 -19.60 -13.12
CA GLN A 4 -19.53 -18.84 -12.61
C GLN A 4 -18.59 -19.85 -11.95
N LYS A 5 -17.38 -20.02 -12.49
CA LYS A 5 -16.36 -20.85 -11.86
C LYS A 5 -16.09 -20.23 -10.48
N PRO A 6 -16.20 -20.98 -9.37
CA PRO A 6 -15.89 -20.44 -8.06
C PRO A 6 -14.49 -19.85 -8.10
N LEU A 7 -14.31 -18.68 -7.48
CA LEU A 7 -13.01 -18.04 -7.37
C LEU A 7 -12.01 -19.10 -6.83
N PRO A 8 -10.84 -19.29 -7.45
CA PRO A 8 -9.84 -20.20 -6.91
C PRO A 8 -9.53 -19.80 -5.45
N GLU A 9 -9.35 -20.77 -4.55
CA GLU A 9 -8.94 -20.56 -3.13
C GLU A 9 -7.72 -19.63 -2.97
N ALA A 10 -7.00 -19.38 -4.06
CA ALA A 10 -5.87 -18.46 -4.19
C ALA A 10 -6.22 -16.96 -4.15
N HIS A 11 -7.50 -16.57 -4.12
CA HIS A 11 -7.94 -15.19 -3.94
C HIS A 11 -7.92 -14.85 -2.45
N PRO A 12 -7.16 -13.83 -2.00
CA PRO A 12 -7.17 -13.44 -0.60
C PRO A 12 -8.59 -13.04 -0.19
N ARG A 13 -9.09 -13.62 0.91
CA ARG A 13 -10.42 -13.25 1.47
C ARG A 13 -10.41 -11.84 2.03
N GLU A 14 -9.25 -11.41 2.51
CA GLU A 14 -8.97 -10.07 3.04
C GLU A 14 -7.66 -9.56 2.44
N LEU A 15 -7.57 -8.27 2.15
CA LEU A 15 -6.38 -7.61 1.60
C LEU A 15 -5.68 -6.88 2.73
N LEU A 16 -4.74 -7.56 3.38
CA LEU A 16 -4.04 -7.03 4.57
C LEU A 16 -2.70 -6.40 4.20
N SER A 17 -2.10 -6.86 3.10
CA SER A 17 -0.78 -6.41 2.65
C SER A 17 -0.82 -5.90 1.21
N ILE A 18 0.15 -5.06 0.85
CA ILE A 18 0.38 -4.64 -0.55
C ILE A 18 0.52 -5.86 -1.47
N GLY A 19 1.12 -6.94 -0.97
CA GLY A 19 1.23 -8.22 -1.65
C GLY A 19 -0.12 -8.82 -2.04
N ASP A 20 -1.11 -8.74 -1.15
CA ASP A 20 -2.47 -9.22 -1.39
C ASP A 20 -3.17 -8.39 -2.46
N HIS A 21 -3.06 -7.06 -2.38
CA HIS A 21 -3.60 -6.15 -3.41
C HIS A 21 -2.99 -6.44 -4.79
N VAL A 22 -1.67 -6.64 -4.84
CA VAL A 22 -0.94 -6.99 -6.07
C VAL A 22 -1.40 -8.35 -6.60
N ARG A 23 -1.48 -9.37 -5.74
CA ARG A 23 -1.92 -10.73 -6.11
C ARG A 23 -3.34 -10.71 -6.65
N LYS A 24 -4.26 -10.06 -5.94
CA LYS A 24 -5.67 -9.92 -6.34
C LYS A 24 -5.76 -9.28 -7.72
N ARG A 25 -5.14 -8.12 -7.91
CA ARG A 25 -5.19 -7.39 -9.19
C ARG A 25 -4.58 -8.21 -10.33
N ARG A 26 -3.48 -8.93 -10.06
CA ARG A 26 -2.86 -9.81 -11.06
C ARG A 26 -3.81 -10.92 -11.50
N LEU A 27 -4.49 -11.56 -10.55
CA LEU A 27 -5.47 -12.62 -10.83
C LEU A 27 -6.71 -12.07 -11.56
N ASP A 28 -7.21 -10.90 -11.16
CA ASP A 28 -8.33 -10.21 -11.82
C ASP A 28 -8.03 -9.91 -13.30
N LEU A 29 -6.77 -9.65 -13.64
CA LEU A 29 -6.29 -9.41 -15.00
C LEU A 29 -5.84 -10.69 -15.74
N GLY A 30 -5.91 -11.86 -15.10
CA GLY A 30 -5.48 -13.13 -15.69
C GLY A 30 -3.98 -13.23 -15.97
N LEU A 31 -3.15 -12.42 -15.30
CA LEU A 31 -1.70 -12.35 -15.54
C LEU A 31 -0.94 -13.44 -14.78
N ARG A 32 0.11 -13.99 -15.39
CA ARG A 32 1.09 -14.82 -14.68
C ARG A 32 2.07 -13.92 -13.92
N GLN A 33 2.74 -14.45 -12.90
CA GLN A 33 3.75 -13.69 -12.13
C GLN A 33 4.86 -13.13 -13.03
N LYS A 34 5.31 -13.89 -14.03
CA LYS A 34 6.28 -13.43 -15.03
C LYS A 34 5.81 -12.26 -15.89
N ASP A 35 4.50 -12.12 -16.11
CA ASP A 35 3.95 -11.03 -16.91
C ASP A 35 3.92 -9.74 -16.08
N LEU A 36 3.52 -9.86 -14.81
CA LEU A 36 3.60 -8.75 -13.85
C LEU A 36 5.05 -8.30 -13.63
N ALA A 37 5.98 -9.25 -13.44
CA ALA A 37 7.40 -8.96 -13.25
C ALA A 37 7.98 -8.14 -14.40
N ARG A 38 7.68 -8.53 -15.66
CA ARG A 38 8.06 -7.77 -16.86
C ARG A 38 7.47 -6.37 -16.88
N ARG A 39 6.21 -6.21 -16.47
CA ARG A 39 5.53 -4.91 -16.44
C ARG A 39 6.09 -3.96 -15.39
N LEU A 40 6.54 -4.49 -14.25
CA LEU A 40 7.12 -3.72 -13.14
C LEU A 40 8.66 -3.59 -13.23
N GLY A 41 9.31 -4.27 -14.18
CA GLY A 41 10.76 -4.27 -14.32
C GLY A 41 11.49 -4.95 -13.16
N VAL A 42 10.90 -6.00 -12.58
CA VAL A 42 11.47 -6.74 -11.44
C VAL A 42 11.67 -8.22 -11.76
N ASN A 43 12.37 -8.94 -10.88
CA ASN A 43 12.48 -10.40 -10.98
C ASN A 43 11.15 -11.07 -10.62
N VAL A 44 10.85 -12.22 -11.23
CA VAL A 44 9.67 -13.03 -10.90
C VAL A 44 9.67 -13.43 -9.41
N ASN A 45 10.84 -13.74 -8.85
CA ASN A 45 10.97 -14.08 -7.43
C ASN A 45 10.58 -12.91 -6.52
N THR A 46 10.83 -11.67 -6.94
CA THR A 46 10.40 -10.47 -6.21
C THR A 46 8.88 -10.39 -6.13
N VAL A 47 8.19 -10.63 -7.26
CA VAL A 47 6.72 -10.70 -7.30
C VAL A 47 6.20 -11.83 -6.41
N THR A 48 6.80 -13.02 -6.50
CA THR A 48 6.43 -14.14 -5.65
C THR A 48 6.55 -13.79 -4.17
N ASN A 49 7.67 -13.20 -3.76
CA ASN A 49 7.91 -12.84 -2.36
C ASN A 49 6.93 -11.78 -1.84
N TRP A 50 6.51 -10.83 -2.67
CA TRP A 50 5.45 -9.89 -2.31
C TRP A 50 4.12 -10.59 -2.12
N GLU A 51 3.70 -11.42 -3.08
CA GLU A 51 2.40 -12.10 -3.05
C GLU A 51 2.26 -13.17 -1.96
N VAL A 52 3.36 -13.71 -1.44
CA VAL A 52 3.35 -14.64 -0.32
C VAL A 52 3.71 -13.98 1.02
N GLY A 53 3.86 -12.64 1.05
CA GLY A 53 4.17 -11.88 2.26
C GLY A 53 5.58 -12.09 2.82
N ARG A 54 6.50 -12.68 2.05
CA ARG A 54 7.91 -12.87 2.47
C ARG A 54 8.72 -11.58 2.48
N SER A 55 8.32 -10.58 1.70
CA SER A 55 8.95 -9.27 1.66
C SER A 55 7.94 -8.20 1.26
N THR A 56 8.20 -6.96 1.65
CA THR A 56 7.42 -5.80 1.20
C THR A 56 8.13 -5.09 0.03
N PRO A 57 7.38 -4.42 -0.87
CA PRO A 57 7.98 -3.61 -1.91
C PRO A 57 8.77 -2.43 -1.32
N ALA A 58 9.99 -2.21 -1.81
CA ALA A 58 10.76 -1.01 -1.49
C ALA A 58 10.06 0.25 -2.04
N LEU A 59 10.34 1.41 -1.43
CA LEU A 59 9.72 2.69 -1.77
C LEU A 59 9.80 3.04 -3.27
N TRP A 60 10.90 2.71 -3.95
CA TRP A 60 11.03 2.98 -5.39
C TRP A 60 10.09 2.15 -6.27
N HIS A 61 9.57 1.01 -5.78
CA HIS A 61 8.59 0.20 -6.51
C HIS A 61 7.15 0.71 -6.33
N VAL A 62 6.89 1.50 -5.29
CA VAL A 62 5.56 2.00 -4.93
C VAL A 62 4.88 2.73 -6.09
N PRO A 63 5.51 3.68 -6.81
CA PRO A 63 4.85 4.37 -7.92
C PRO A 63 4.48 3.43 -9.08
N GLY A 64 5.22 2.34 -9.29
CA GLY A 64 4.89 1.32 -10.29
C GLY A 64 3.70 0.46 -9.86
N ILE A 65 3.66 0.13 -8.57
CA ILE A 65 2.58 -0.66 -7.96
C ILE A 65 1.27 0.14 -7.94
N ILE A 66 1.27 1.42 -7.53
CA ILE A 66 0.09 2.28 -7.56
C ILE A 66 -0.47 2.37 -8.98
N ARG A 67 0.39 2.59 -9.99
CA ARG A 67 -0.01 2.60 -11.40
C ARG A 67 -0.60 1.28 -11.88
N PHE A 68 -0.09 0.16 -11.39
CA PHE A 68 -0.62 -1.18 -11.70
C PHE A 68 -1.98 -1.44 -11.04
N LEU A 69 -2.14 -1.03 -9.78
CA LEU A 69 -3.36 -1.21 -9.01
C LEU A 69 -4.48 -0.26 -9.44
N GLY A 70 -4.13 0.98 -9.80
CA GLY A 70 -5.07 2.06 -10.09
C GLY A 70 -5.59 2.78 -8.84
N TYR A 71 -5.05 2.47 -7.66
CA TYR A 71 -5.35 3.10 -6.38
C TYR A 71 -4.16 2.96 -5.43
N GLU A 72 -4.20 3.68 -4.31
CA GLU A 72 -3.17 3.64 -3.28
C GLU A 72 -3.50 2.55 -2.23
N PRO A 73 -2.66 1.50 -2.06
CA PRO A 73 -2.94 0.37 -1.18
C PRO A 73 -2.34 0.54 0.23
N PHE A 74 -2.05 1.76 0.68
CA PHE A 74 -1.51 2.02 2.00
C PHE A 74 -2.64 2.46 2.92
N GLU A 75 -2.85 1.75 4.03
CA GLU A 75 -3.71 2.29 5.06
C GLU A 75 -3.03 3.52 5.66
N THR A 76 -3.67 4.68 5.56
CA THR A 76 -3.22 5.90 6.22
C THR A 76 -3.56 5.84 7.71
N THR A 77 -3.11 4.80 8.42
CA THR A 77 -3.27 4.70 9.88
C THR A 77 -2.18 5.53 10.57
N GLY A 78 -2.05 6.76 10.10
CA GLY A 78 -1.16 7.77 10.63
C GLY A 78 -1.98 9.03 10.78
N ASP A 79 -2.45 9.27 12.00
CA ASP A 79 -2.92 10.55 12.47
C ASP A 79 -1.74 11.55 12.43
N TYR A 80 -1.33 11.96 11.23
CA TYR A 80 -0.42 13.09 11.02
C TYR A 80 -1.16 14.43 11.17
N THR A 81 -2.20 14.47 12.02
CA THR A 81 -2.67 15.73 12.57
C THR A 81 -1.58 16.22 13.49
N GLY A 82 -0.65 16.97 12.91
CA GLY A 82 0.32 17.76 13.63
C GLY A 82 -0.41 18.70 14.57
N LYS A 83 -0.67 18.24 15.80
CA LYS A 83 -0.49 19.10 16.96
C LYS A 83 1.02 19.29 17.10
N GLY A 84 1.58 20.12 16.23
CA GLY A 84 2.70 20.94 16.63
C GLY A 84 2.15 21.84 17.73
N THR A 85 2.20 21.39 18.98
CA THR A 85 2.12 22.30 20.11
C THR A 85 3.41 23.10 20.04
N CYS A 86 3.37 24.19 19.26
CA CYS A 86 4.26 25.31 19.48
C CYS A 86 4.16 25.62 20.98
N LEU A 87 5.28 25.49 21.69
CA LEU A 87 5.43 26.08 23.00
C LEU A 87 5.32 27.58 22.76
N GLU A 88 4.12 28.14 22.88
CA GLU A 88 3.96 29.58 22.93
C GLU A 88 4.58 30.01 24.26
N SER A 89 5.87 30.34 24.22
CA SER A 89 6.49 31.22 25.20
C SER A 89 5.80 32.58 25.07
N GLY A 90 4.63 32.68 25.70
CA GLY A 90 3.98 33.94 26.00
C GLY A 90 4.85 34.70 26.99
N ALA A 91 5.77 35.50 26.47
CA ALA A 91 6.32 36.64 27.17
C ALA A 91 5.16 37.64 27.43
N GLY A 92 4.48 37.46 28.56
CA GLY A 92 3.53 38.43 29.10
C GLY A 92 4.26 39.42 29.98
N SER A 93 4.63 40.54 29.38
CA SER A 93 5.16 41.75 29.98
C SER A 93 4.26 42.34 31.07
N GLY A 94 4.89 42.66 32.21
CA GLY A 94 4.67 43.80 33.10
C GLY A 94 3.25 44.34 33.33
N GLU A 95 2.77 44.19 34.57
CA GLU A 95 1.86 45.15 35.18
C GLU A 95 2.53 45.69 36.45
N ILE A 96 2.94 46.96 36.40
CA ILE A 96 3.27 47.80 37.55
C ILE A 96 2.32 49.00 37.54
N VAL A 97 1.93 49.43 38.76
CA VAL A 97 1.26 50.70 39.12
C VAL A 97 -0.25 50.74 38.84
N THR A 98 -1.12 51.04 39.81
CA THR A 98 -1.02 52.04 40.91
C THR A 98 -1.49 51.49 42.24
#